data_AF-A0A1D2J4K2-F1
#
_entry.id   AF-A0A1D2J4K2-F1
#
_cell.length_a   1.000
_cell.length_b   1.000
_cell.length_c   1.000
_cell.angle_alpha   90.00
_cell.angle_beta   90.00
_cell.angle_gamma   90.00
#
_symmetry.space_group_name_H-M   'P 1'
#
loop_
_entity.id
_entity.type
_entity.pdbx_description
1 polymer ?
#
loop_
_entity_poly.entity_id
_entity_poly.type
_entity_poly.pdbx_seq_one_letter_code
_entity_poly.pdbx_strand_id
1 'polypeptide(L)'
;MHELLLFASVPAKQHHDLLQQLSGLTAMQPTRTLERHLVFKAYRKPGFIKTRPGGSQDVQAPEVQRLNKLLNGGLYYTQVVGNVRERDFGSVPSPSSVSASASASHPRADDSAQAHEASSLMNGTAPATVEGGYVAADQSWRLEFKDTPEAGQRPAVTSRFVGSAKLPFGNILAEMKAWGFNFVSEYVLEGHTFILDDTVLLVYRVLTFPPGNAGCGGGGSEATSTPTSYLPPLDKMVPLDSSGAYVLQASITVKESGNPDMLKANSQRLLGLKERLKSVVKLEPADRLSLDTRVK
;
A
#
# COMPACT_ATOMS: atom_id res chain seq x y z
N MET A 1 -2.18 -6.78 15.15
CA MET A 1 -2.64 -5.42 15.48
C MET A 1 -4.13 -5.34 15.17
N HIS A 2 -4.84 -4.42 15.80
CA HIS A 2 -6.26 -4.19 15.55
C HIS A 2 -6.48 -2.78 15.01
N GLU A 3 -7.30 -2.64 13.98
CA GLU A 3 -7.61 -1.34 13.36
C GLU A 3 -9.07 -1.00 13.64
N LEU A 4 -9.31 0.22 14.14
CA LEU A 4 -10.63 0.83 14.30
C LEU A 4 -10.83 1.87 13.19
N LEU A 5 -11.98 1.85 12.54
CA LEU A 5 -12.24 2.55 11.29
C LEU A 5 -13.60 3.26 11.28
N LEU A 6 -13.60 4.45 10.69
CA LEU A 6 -14.80 5.14 10.21
C LEU A 6 -14.54 5.70 8.81
N PHE A 7 -15.58 5.77 8.01
CA PHE A 7 -15.52 6.22 6.62
C PHE A 7 -16.53 7.31 6.34
N ALA A 8 -16.25 8.13 5.35
CA ALA A 8 -17.23 9.00 4.74
C ALA A 8 -16.93 9.20 3.25
N SER A 9 -18.00 9.35 2.45
CA SER A 9 -17.88 9.78 1.06
C SER A 9 -17.83 11.31 1.01
N VAL A 10 -16.91 11.84 0.22
CA VAL A 10 -16.65 13.27 0.06
C VAL A 10 -16.81 13.59 -1.42
N PRO A 11 -17.84 14.37 -1.80
CA PRO A 11 -18.01 14.82 -3.18
C PRO A 11 -16.79 15.61 -3.66
N ALA A 12 -16.41 15.44 -4.92
CA ALA A 12 -15.24 16.10 -5.52
C ALA A 12 -15.23 17.63 -5.30
N LYS A 13 -16.41 18.27 -5.34
CA LYS A 13 -16.58 19.71 -5.13
C LYS A 13 -16.20 20.18 -3.72
N GLN A 14 -16.39 19.33 -2.72
CA GLN A 14 -16.12 19.64 -1.31
C GLN A 14 -14.71 19.23 -0.87
N HIS A 15 -13.96 18.56 -1.74
CA HIS A 15 -12.63 18.04 -1.43
C HIS A 15 -11.67 19.13 -0.94
N HIS A 16 -11.61 20.27 -1.65
CA HIS A 16 -10.71 21.37 -1.28
C HIS A 16 -11.07 21.97 0.09
N ASP A 17 -12.35 22.28 0.30
CA ASP A 17 -12.84 22.84 1.56
C ASP A 17 -12.60 21.88 2.73
N LEU A 18 -12.80 20.57 2.51
CA LEU A 18 -12.52 19.54 3.52
C LEU A 18 -11.03 19.52 3.88
N LEU A 19 -10.12 19.56 2.90
CA LEU A 19 -8.68 19.59 3.18
C LEU A 19 -8.31 20.81 4.02
N GLN A 20 -8.90 21.98 3.73
CA GLN A 20 -8.66 23.20 4.51
C GLN A 20 -9.19 23.06 5.95
N GLN A 21 -10.39 22.52 6.12
CA GLN A 21 -10.99 22.30 7.44
C GLN A 21 -10.22 21.26 8.25
N LEU A 22 -9.78 20.16 7.63
CA LEU A 22 -8.92 19.16 8.26
C LEU A 22 -7.56 19.76 8.63
N SER A 23 -7.01 20.67 7.81
CA SER A 23 -5.77 21.37 8.15
C SER A 23 -5.94 22.24 9.39
N GLY A 24 -7.06 22.96 9.50
CA GLY A 24 -7.41 23.74 10.69
C GLY A 24 -7.63 22.88 11.94
N LEU A 25 -8.26 21.71 11.79
CA LEU A 25 -8.53 20.78 12.88
C LEU A 25 -7.27 20.07 13.38
N THR A 26 -6.39 19.66 12.47
CA THR A 26 -5.18 18.88 12.78
C THR A 26 -3.95 19.76 13.02
N ALA A 27 -4.06 21.06 12.75
CA ALA A 27 -2.93 21.99 12.73
C ALA A 27 -1.77 21.49 11.84
N MET A 28 -2.09 20.73 10.80
CA MET A 28 -1.14 20.08 9.90
C MET A 28 -1.54 20.36 8.44
N GLN A 29 -0.55 20.55 7.58
CA GLN A 29 -0.79 20.62 6.13
C GLN A 29 -1.03 19.21 5.55
N PRO A 30 -1.91 19.07 4.54
CA PRO A 30 -2.17 17.79 3.90
C PRO A 30 -0.88 17.22 3.33
N THR A 31 -0.49 16.03 3.78
CA THR A 31 0.64 15.33 3.19
C THR A 31 0.14 14.52 2.00
N ARG A 32 0.56 14.88 0.79
CA ARG A 32 0.18 14.15 -0.42
C ARG A 32 0.79 12.75 -0.40
N THR A 33 -0.05 11.75 -0.64
CA THR A 33 0.28 10.33 -0.56
C THR A 33 -0.14 9.66 -1.86
N LEU A 34 0.81 8.98 -2.51
CA LEU A 34 0.57 8.14 -3.67
C LEU A 34 1.09 6.74 -3.35
N GLU A 35 0.23 5.74 -3.49
CA GLU A 35 0.58 4.36 -3.22
C GLU A 35 0.19 3.49 -4.42
N ARG A 36 1.11 2.63 -4.85
CA ARG A 36 0.83 1.56 -5.79
C ARG A 36 0.44 0.31 -5.02
N HIS A 37 -0.70 -0.26 -5.38
CA HIS A 37 -1.25 -1.44 -4.75
C HIS A 37 -1.28 -2.58 -5.76
N LEU A 38 -0.62 -3.68 -5.42
CA LEU A 38 -0.66 -4.94 -6.17
C LEU A 38 -1.51 -5.94 -5.41
N VAL A 39 -2.51 -6.52 -6.08
CA VAL A 39 -3.42 -7.49 -5.49
C VAL A 39 -3.00 -8.89 -5.90
N PHE A 40 -2.87 -9.75 -4.90
CA PHE A 40 -2.47 -11.14 -5.06
C PHE A 40 -3.52 -12.08 -4.47
N LYS A 41 -3.65 -13.26 -5.06
CA LYS A 41 -4.49 -14.34 -4.56
C LYS A 41 -3.62 -15.55 -4.23
N ALA A 42 -3.81 -16.10 -3.03
CA ALA A 42 -3.18 -17.37 -2.68
C ALA A 42 -3.68 -18.48 -3.62
N TYR A 43 -2.76 -19.16 -4.27
CA TYR A 43 -3.06 -20.36 -5.05
C TYR A 43 -2.35 -21.56 -4.44
N ARG A 44 -3.05 -22.69 -4.40
CA ARG A 44 -2.42 -23.94 -3.99
C ARG A 44 -1.81 -24.56 -5.24
N LYS A 45 -0.50 -24.84 -5.21
CA LYS A 45 0.10 -25.75 -6.19
C LYS A 45 -0.64 -27.09 -6.08
N PRO A 46 -1.27 -27.59 -7.17
CA PRO A 46 -1.91 -28.89 -7.17
C PRO A 46 -0.91 -29.95 -6.70
N GLY A 47 -1.27 -30.77 -5.70
CA GLY A 47 -0.40 -31.81 -5.13
C GLY A 47 0.29 -31.45 -3.81
N PHE A 48 0.28 -30.20 -3.35
CA PHE A 48 0.81 -29.84 -2.03
C PHE A 48 -0.23 -30.10 -0.93
N ILE A 49 -0.30 -31.34 -0.45
CA ILE A 49 -1.10 -31.73 0.72
C ILE A 49 -0.40 -31.18 1.96
N LYS A 50 -1.07 -30.31 2.73
CA LYS A 50 -0.56 -29.96 4.07
C LYS A 50 -0.55 -31.24 4.90
N THR A 51 0.62 -31.65 5.39
CA THR A 51 0.69 -32.55 6.53
C THR A 51 -0.13 -31.93 7.65
N ARG A 52 -1.18 -32.64 8.07
CA ARG A 52 -1.92 -32.33 9.30
C ARG A 52 -0.89 -32.08 10.40
N PRO A 53 -0.89 -30.94 11.11
CA PRO A 53 -0.17 -30.84 12.37
C PRO A 53 -0.90 -31.75 13.35
N GLY A 54 -0.57 -33.04 13.33
CA GLY A 54 -0.91 -33.99 14.37
C GLY A 54 0.16 -33.87 15.44
N GLY A 55 -0.12 -33.14 16.50
CA GLY A 55 0.78 -32.98 17.64
C GLY A 55 0.19 -31.99 18.64
N SER A 56 -0.23 -32.49 19.79
CA SER A 56 -0.94 -31.78 20.86
C SER A 56 -0.08 -30.77 21.65
N GLN A 57 0.80 -30.01 21.00
CA GLN A 57 1.84 -29.24 21.72
C GLN A 57 2.23 -27.89 21.13
N ASP A 58 1.41 -27.26 20.29
CA ASP A 58 1.66 -25.87 19.89
C ASP A 58 0.35 -25.12 19.65
N VAL A 59 -0.32 -24.75 20.75
CA VAL A 59 -1.48 -23.83 20.70
C VAL A 59 -0.94 -22.45 20.34
N GLN A 60 -0.73 -22.21 19.06
CA GLN A 60 -0.36 -20.89 18.57
C GLN A 60 -1.42 -19.89 19.01
N ALA A 61 -1.00 -18.68 19.40
CA ALA A 61 -1.92 -17.61 19.78
C ALA A 61 -3.03 -17.43 18.71
N PRO A 62 -4.27 -17.14 19.11
CA PRO A 62 -5.42 -17.09 18.19
C PRO A 62 -5.20 -16.12 17.00
N GLU A 63 -4.42 -15.07 17.20
CA GLU A 63 -4.02 -14.13 16.15
C GLU A 63 -3.12 -14.78 15.08
N VAL A 64 -2.18 -15.63 15.49
CA VAL A 64 -1.26 -16.34 14.58
C VAL A 64 -2.02 -17.39 13.78
N GLN A 65 -2.98 -18.08 14.41
CA GLN A 65 -3.86 -19.01 13.71
C GLN A 65 -4.73 -18.29 12.66
N ARG A 66 -5.26 -17.12 13.01
CA ARG A 66 -6.05 -16.27 12.11
C ARG A 66 -5.20 -15.76 10.94
N LEU A 67 -3.99 -15.28 11.19
CA LEU A 67 -3.05 -14.86 10.14
C LEU A 67 -2.70 -16.02 9.20
N ASN A 68 -2.42 -17.21 9.74
CA ASN A 68 -2.15 -18.40 8.94
C ASN A 68 -3.34 -18.78 8.05
N LYS A 69 -4.57 -18.65 8.56
CA LYS A 69 -5.79 -18.89 7.77
C LYS A 69 -5.96 -17.88 6.64
N LEU A 70 -5.63 -16.61 6.87
CA LEU A 70 -5.67 -15.55 5.86
C LEU A 70 -4.64 -15.79 4.76
N LEU A 71 -3.38 -16.04 5.14
CA LEU A 71 -2.27 -16.28 4.23
C LEU A 71 -2.44 -17.52 3.35
N ASN A 72 -2.95 -18.60 3.95
CA ASN A 72 -3.04 -19.90 3.27
C ASN A 72 -4.45 -20.21 2.75
N GLY A 73 -5.41 -19.33 3.02
CA GLY A 73 -6.78 -19.47 2.55
C GLY A 73 -6.86 -19.01 1.10
N GLY A 74 -7.11 -19.92 0.17
CA GLY A 74 -7.26 -19.61 -1.26
C GLY A 74 -8.45 -18.70 -1.61
N LEU A 75 -9.17 -18.20 -0.60
CA LEU A 75 -10.27 -17.27 -0.71
C LEU A 75 -9.84 -15.82 -0.48
N TYR A 76 -8.72 -15.56 0.20
CA TYR A 76 -8.34 -14.20 0.57
C TYR A 76 -7.42 -13.59 -0.48
N TYR A 77 -7.71 -12.33 -0.82
CA TYR A 77 -6.77 -11.47 -1.53
C TYR A 77 -5.84 -10.79 -0.53
N THR A 78 -4.56 -10.70 -0.89
CA THR A 78 -3.53 -9.99 -0.13
C THR A 78 -3.02 -8.84 -0.97
N GLN A 79 -2.66 -7.72 -0.33
CA GLN A 79 -2.18 -6.53 -1.00
C GLN A 79 -0.69 -6.32 -0.71
N VAL A 80 0.06 -5.97 -1.75
CA VAL A 80 1.42 -5.45 -1.62
C VAL A 80 1.38 -3.97 -1.98
N VAL A 81 1.78 -3.14 -1.04
CA VAL A 81 1.70 -1.68 -1.12
C VAL A 81 3.10 -1.11 -1.23
N GLY A 82 3.28 -0.21 -2.18
CA GLY A 82 4.53 0.52 -2.40
C GLY A 82 4.27 2.01 -2.54
N ASN A 83 4.99 2.82 -1.77
CA ASN A 83 4.90 4.27 -1.88
C ASN A 83 5.55 4.72 -3.19
N VAL A 84 4.84 5.55 -3.96
CA VAL A 84 5.33 6.12 -5.21
C VAL A 84 5.28 7.65 -5.12
N ARG A 85 6.08 8.33 -5.93
CA ARG A 85 6.13 9.79 -5.99
C ARG A 85 5.52 10.25 -7.31
N GLU A 86 5.02 11.48 -7.35
CA GLU A 86 4.41 12.03 -8.56
C GLU A 86 5.38 12.06 -9.76
N ARG A 87 6.67 12.34 -9.50
CA ARG A 87 7.74 12.30 -10.51
C ARG A 87 7.97 10.92 -11.15
N ASP A 88 7.51 9.86 -10.49
CA ASP A 88 7.65 8.48 -10.97
C ASP A 88 6.60 8.19 -12.07
N PHE A 89 5.55 9.02 -12.20
CA PHE A 89 4.51 8.87 -13.21
C PHE A 89 4.94 9.48 -14.53
N GLY A 90 4.78 8.73 -15.63
CA GLY A 90 5.11 9.22 -16.98
C GLY A 90 6.60 9.27 -17.28
N SER A 91 7.45 8.92 -16.31
CA SER A 91 8.87 8.73 -16.55
C SER A 91 9.10 7.47 -17.37
N VAL A 92 9.45 7.63 -18.63
CA VAL A 92 9.93 6.51 -19.45
C VAL A 92 11.37 6.24 -19.01
N PRO A 93 11.72 5.03 -18.54
CA PRO A 93 13.12 4.71 -18.34
C PRO A 93 13.83 4.85 -19.69
N SER A 94 14.79 5.79 -19.78
CA SER A 94 15.68 5.84 -20.94
C SER A 94 16.34 4.46 -21.08
N PRO A 95 16.38 3.85 -22.29
CA PRO A 95 16.89 2.50 -22.51
C PRO A 95 18.39 2.31 -22.17
N SER A 96 19.07 3.34 -21.66
CA SER A 96 20.49 3.33 -21.30
C SER A 96 20.79 2.83 -19.88
N SER A 97 19.80 2.65 -18.99
CA SER A 97 20.08 2.21 -17.60
C SER A 97 20.07 0.69 -17.39
N VAL A 98 19.68 -0.10 -18.40
CA VAL A 98 19.63 -1.58 -18.32
C VAL A 98 20.90 -2.28 -18.84
N SER A 99 21.96 -1.54 -19.17
CA SER A 99 23.18 -2.12 -19.79
C SER A 99 24.50 -1.82 -19.08
N ALA A 100 24.49 -1.42 -17.80
CA ALA A 100 25.73 -1.21 -17.04
C ALA A 100 26.09 -2.35 -16.06
N SER A 101 25.39 -3.49 -16.11
CA SER A 101 25.70 -4.67 -15.28
C SER A 101 25.95 -5.93 -16.12
N ALA A 102 26.78 -5.79 -17.17
CA ALA A 102 27.33 -6.93 -17.90
C ALA A 102 28.84 -6.72 -18.12
N SER A 103 29.63 -7.32 -17.24
CA SER A 103 30.87 -8.01 -17.59
C SER A 103 32.01 -7.17 -18.20
N ALA A 104 32.69 -6.36 -17.37
CA ALA A 104 34.07 -5.95 -17.67
C ALA A 104 35.03 -7.10 -17.30
N SER A 105 35.15 -8.10 -18.17
CA SER A 105 36.25 -9.06 -18.13
C SER A 105 37.54 -8.39 -18.58
N HIS A 106 38.57 -8.56 -17.75
CA HIS A 106 39.91 -7.97 -17.85
C HIS A 106 40.61 -8.22 -19.20
N PRO A 107 41.64 -7.42 -19.51
CA PRO A 107 42.97 -8.03 -19.55
C PRO A 107 44.00 -7.29 -18.67
N ARG A 108 44.92 -8.08 -18.12
CA ARG A 108 46.10 -7.66 -17.36
C ARG A 108 47.14 -6.98 -18.25
N ALA A 109 47.79 -5.96 -17.73
CA ALA A 109 49.23 -5.73 -17.89
C ALA A 109 49.72 -4.78 -16.78
N ASP A 110 50.74 -5.23 -16.06
CA ASP A 110 51.53 -4.52 -15.03
C ASP A 110 52.26 -3.29 -15.63
N ASP A 111 52.44 -2.20 -14.89
CA ASP A 111 53.60 -2.00 -14.00
C ASP A 111 53.77 -0.50 -13.57
N SER A 112 54.07 -0.35 -12.27
CA SER A 112 54.81 0.67 -11.50
C SER A 112 54.71 2.22 -11.64
N ALA A 113 54.64 2.81 -10.43
CA ALA A 113 55.30 4.01 -9.91
C ALA A 113 54.71 5.41 -10.20
N GLN A 114 54.18 6.10 -9.18
CA GLN A 114 54.94 6.92 -8.21
C GLN A 114 54.00 7.95 -7.52
N ALA A 115 54.17 8.10 -6.22
CA ALA A 115 53.40 9.01 -5.35
C ALA A 115 53.75 10.48 -5.57
N HIS A 116 52.79 11.39 -5.39
CA HIS A 116 53.01 12.73 -4.81
C HIS A 116 51.71 13.30 -4.21
N GLU A 117 51.83 13.78 -2.98
CA GLU A 117 50.84 14.53 -2.20
C GLU A 117 50.60 15.93 -2.79
N ALA A 118 49.37 16.47 -2.68
CA ALA A 118 49.09 17.80 -2.13
C ALA A 118 47.60 18.21 -2.25
N SER A 119 47.11 18.69 -1.12
CA SER A 119 45.97 19.54 -0.78
C SER A 119 45.14 20.28 -1.85
N SER A 120 43.86 20.43 -1.46
CA SER A 120 42.98 21.60 -1.62
C SER A 120 42.46 21.96 -3.00
N LEU A 121 41.13 21.85 -3.17
CA LEU A 121 40.23 23.01 -3.25
C LEU A 121 38.76 22.54 -3.32
N MET A 122 37.90 23.33 -2.67
CA MET A 122 36.45 23.24 -2.70
C MET A 122 35.91 23.07 -4.11
N ASN A 123 34.96 22.15 -4.29
CA ASN A 123 33.86 22.45 -5.19
C ASN A 123 32.56 21.89 -4.62
N GLY A 124 31.70 22.82 -4.20
CA GLY A 124 30.32 22.52 -3.80
C GLY A 124 29.53 22.12 -5.03
N THR A 125 29.55 20.84 -5.35
CA THR A 125 28.60 20.27 -6.30
C THR A 125 27.38 19.87 -5.50
N ALA A 126 26.36 20.72 -5.52
CA ALA A 126 25.01 20.37 -5.11
C ALA A 126 24.66 18.99 -5.69
N PRO A 127 24.01 18.08 -4.93
CA PRO A 127 23.63 16.79 -5.49
C PRO A 127 22.69 17.08 -6.67
N ALA A 128 23.18 16.81 -7.87
CA ALA A 128 22.41 16.84 -9.08
C ALA A 128 21.11 16.08 -8.82
N THR A 129 19.99 16.77 -9.02
CA THR A 129 18.67 16.17 -9.13
C THR A 129 18.76 15.03 -10.12
N VAL A 130 18.89 13.81 -9.63
CA VAL A 130 18.75 12.60 -10.44
C VAL A 130 17.34 12.69 -11.01
N GLU A 131 17.24 12.90 -12.32
CA GLU A 131 16.04 12.66 -13.13
C GLU A 131 15.72 11.15 -13.05
N GLY A 132 15.30 10.72 -11.87
CA GLY A 132 15.01 9.35 -11.54
C GLY A 132 13.58 9.07 -11.94
N GLY A 133 13.41 8.50 -13.12
CA GLY A 133 12.15 7.84 -13.46
C GLY A 133 11.85 6.67 -12.54
N TYR A 134 10.61 6.18 -12.58
CA TYR A 134 10.19 4.98 -11.88
C TYR A 134 11.07 3.79 -12.28
N VAL A 135 11.90 3.35 -11.32
CA VAL A 135 12.67 2.12 -11.43
C VAL A 135 12.01 1.10 -10.51
N ALA A 136 11.37 0.09 -11.11
CA ALA A 136 10.72 -0.98 -10.35
C ALA A 136 11.67 -1.69 -9.36
N ALA A 137 12.98 -1.68 -9.62
CA ALA A 137 14.03 -2.25 -8.76
C ALA A 137 14.22 -1.51 -7.42
N ASP A 138 13.95 -0.20 -7.38
CA ASP A 138 14.15 0.63 -6.17
C ASP A 138 12.89 0.75 -5.31
N GLN A 139 11.78 0.15 -5.78
CA GLN A 139 10.50 0.22 -5.09
C GLN A 139 10.56 -0.55 -3.77
N SER A 140 10.31 0.15 -2.66
CA SER A 140 10.09 -0.47 -1.36
C SER A 140 8.66 -1.02 -1.27
N TRP A 141 8.52 -2.26 -0.85
CA TRP A 141 7.22 -2.92 -0.74
C TRP A 141 6.87 -3.29 0.70
N ARG A 142 5.57 -3.37 0.96
CA ARG A 142 5.00 -3.82 2.22
C ARG A 142 3.82 -4.72 1.92
N LEU A 143 3.81 -5.89 2.54
CA LEU A 143 2.67 -6.79 2.52
C LEU A 143 1.66 -6.31 3.56
N GLU A 144 0.40 -6.13 3.16
CA GLU A 144 -0.70 -5.76 4.03
C GLU A 144 -1.77 -6.84 4.08
N PHE A 145 -2.16 -7.18 5.31
CA PHE A 145 -3.23 -8.12 5.62
C PHE A 145 -4.36 -7.37 6.31
N LYS A 146 -5.55 -7.47 5.73
CA LYS A 146 -6.77 -6.88 6.27
C LYS A 146 -7.78 -8.01 6.39
N ASP A 147 -8.10 -8.40 7.63
CA ASP A 147 -9.12 -9.41 7.91
C ASP A 147 -10.52 -8.84 7.69
N THR A 148 -11.51 -9.72 7.54
CA THR A 148 -12.91 -9.32 7.52
C THR A 148 -13.24 -8.63 8.85
N PRO A 149 -13.97 -7.49 8.85
CA PRO A 149 -14.38 -6.84 10.08
C PRO A 149 -15.15 -7.77 11.03
N GLU A 150 -15.01 -7.50 12.32
CA GLU A 150 -15.66 -8.27 13.37
C GLU A 150 -17.18 -8.27 13.20
N ALA A 151 -17.80 -9.43 13.42
CA ALA A 151 -19.24 -9.56 13.31
C ALA A 151 -19.91 -8.99 14.56
N GLY A 152 -20.84 -8.05 14.36
CA GLY A 152 -21.65 -7.47 15.43
C GLY A 152 -22.88 -6.79 14.86
N GLN A 153 -23.96 -6.71 15.65
CA GLN A 153 -25.14 -5.94 15.27
C GLN A 153 -24.78 -4.44 15.35
N ARG A 154 -24.64 -3.79 14.18
CA ARG A 154 -24.38 -2.34 14.04
C ARG A 154 -23.26 -1.83 14.96
N PRO A 155 -22.00 -2.26 14.74
CA PRO A 155 -20.89 -1.76 15.54
C PRO A 155 -20.76 -0.24 15.36
N ALA A 156 -20.50 0.48 16.46
CA ALA A 156 -20.36 1.95 16.43
C ALA A 156 -19.16 2.42 15.60
N VAL A 157 -18.14 1.57 15.52
CA VAL A 157 -16.91 1.73 14.71
C VAL A 157 -16.61 0.39 14.04
N THR A 158 -16.05 0.41 12.84
CA THR A 158 -15.63 -0.81 12.17
C THR A 158 -14.32 -1.30 12.79
N SER A 159 -14.26 -2.55 13.24
CA SER A 159 -13.08 -3.13 13.89
C SER A 159 -12.59 -4.32 13.08
N ARG A 160 -11.28 -4.42 12.79
CA ARG A 160 -10.70 -5.57 12.11
C ARG A 160 -9.26 -5.86 12.54
N PHE A 161 -8.85 -7.11 12.39
CA PHE A 161 -7.45 -7.48 12.53
C PHE A 161 -6.64 -7.04 11.31
N VAL A 162 -5.49 -6.40 11.55
CA VAL A 162 -4.55 -6.02 10.50
C VAL A 162 -3.13 -6.50 10.81
N GLY A 163 -2.43 -6.86 9.75
CA GLY A 163 -1.03 -7.25 9.78
C GLY A 163 -0.26 -6.53 8.68
N SER A 164 1.01 -6.24 8.95
CA SER A 164 1.89 -5.66 7.95
C SER A 164 3.29 -6.24 8.06
N ALA A 165 3.93 -6.52 6.93
CA ALA A 165 5.30 -6.99 6.85
C ALA A 165 6.07 -6.21 5.78
N LYS A 166 7.32 -5.84 6.06
CA LYS A 166 8.20 -5.22 5.06
C LYS A 166 8.69 -6.31 4.09
N LEU A 167 8.69 -5.99 2.81
CA LEU A 167 9.18 -6.86 1.74
C LEU A 167 10.49 -6.30 1.18
N PRO A 168 11.30 -7.13 0.49
CA PRO A 168 12.48 -6.66 -0.20
C PRO A 168 12.13 -5.61 -1.26
N PHE A 169 13.13 -4.80 -1.62
CA PHE A 169 13.03 -3.85 -2.71
C PHE A 169 13.00 -4.58 -4.04
N GLY A 170 12.31 -4.01 -5.03
CA GLY A 170 12.40 -4.45 -6.41
C GLY A 170 11.20 -5.23 -6.94
N ASN A 171 11.42 -6.16 -7.86
CA ASN A 171 10.33 -6.91 -8.49
C ASN A 171 9.85 -8.05 -7.57
N ILE A 172 8.77 -7.79 -6.83
CA ILE A 172 8.21 -8.71 -5.84
C ILE A 172 7.43 -9.91 -6.43
N LEU A 173 7.24 -9.95 -7.75
CA LEU A 173 6.40 -10.96 -8.40
C LEU A 173 6.99 -12.37 -8.24
N ALA A 174 8.31 -12.50 -8.34
CA ALA A 174 9.00 -13.79 -8.26
C ALA A 174 8.88 -14.39 -6.86
N GLU A 175 9.05 -13.57 -5.83
CA GLU A 175 8.93 -13.92 -4.42
C GLU A 175 7.49 -14.29 -4.08
N MET A 176 6.51 -13.48 -4.50
CA MET A 176 5.09 -13.77 -4.26
C MET A 176 4.68 -15.07 -4.94
N LYS A 177 5.14 -15.33 -6.17
CA LYS A 177 4.88 -16.60 -6.87
C LYS A 177 5.56 -17.78 -6.18
N ALA A 178 6.78 -17.60 -5.67
CA ALA A 178 7.48 -18.62 -4.88
C ALA A 178 6.72 -18.95 -3.59
N TRP A 179 6.11 -17.95 -2.95
CA TRP A 179 5.25 -18.09 -1.77
C TRP A 179 3.85 -18.66 -2.08
N GLY A 180 3.53 -18.90 -3.36
CA GLY A 180 2.23 -19.46 -3.75
C GLY A 180 1.14 -18.41 -3.94
N PHE A 181 1.49 -17.19 -4.30
CA PHE A 181 0.55 -16.13 -4.65
C PHE A 181 0.59 -15.83 -6.14
N ASN A 182 -0.58 -15.70 -6.74
CA ASN A 182 -0.75 -15.26 -8.12
C ASN A 182 -1.19 -13.80 -8.13
N PHE A 183 -0.64 -13.02 -9.06
CA PHE A 183 -1.08 -11.66 -9.30
C PHE A 183 -2.51 -11.64 -9.88
N VAL A 184 -3.28 -10.62 -9.52
CA VAL A 184 -4.70 -10.48 -9.90
C VAL A 184 -4.94 -9.15 -10.59
N SER A 185 -4.55 -8.06 -9.93
CA SER A 185 -4.80 -6.70 -10.42
C SER A 185 -3.87 -5.71 -9.73
N GLU A 186 -3.81 -4.50 -10.28
CA GLU A 186 -3.12 -3.39 -9.69
C GLU A 186 -3.91 -2.10 -9.80
N TYR A 187 -3.69 -1.19 -8.85
CA TYR A 187 -4.29 0.14 -8.83
C TYR A 187 -3.36 1.10 -8.09
N VAL A 188 -3.65 2.39 -8.23
CA VAL A 188 -2.95 3.45 -7.52
C VAL A 188 -3.94 4.13 -6.58
N LEU A 189 -3.55 4.33 -5.33
CA LEU A 189 -4.27 5.15 -4.37
C LEU A 189 -3.64 6.55 -4.41
N GLU A 190 -4.47 7.55 -4.66
CA GLU A 190 -4.09 8.95 -4.56
C GLU A 190 -4.85 9.60 -3.41
N GLY A 191 -4.14 10.26 -2.51
CA GLY A 191 -4.78 10.93 -1.39
C GLY A 191 -3.92 11.90 -0.63
N HIS A 192 -4.47 12.34 0.50
CA HIS A 192 -3.86 13.23 1.46
C HIS A 192 -4.00 12.63 2.87
N THR A 193 -2.89 12.61 3.60
CA THR A 193 -2.84 12.11 4.97
C THR A 193 -2.73 13.26 5.95
N PHE A 194 -3.50 13.19 7.03
CA PHE A 194 -3.38 14.04 8.21
C PHE A 194 -3.24 13.16 9.46
N ILE A 195 -2.54 13.67 10.45
CA ILE A 195 -2.33 12.99 11.73
C ILE A 195 -2.96 13.86 12.81
N LEU A 196 -3.88 13.29 13.59
CA LEU A 196 -4.51 13.94 14.72
C LEU A 196 -4.37 13.04 15.95
N ASP A 197 -3.45 13.39 16.84
CA ASP A 197 -3.02 12.54 17.95
C ASP A 197 -2.59 11.15 17.45
N ASP A 198 -3.35 10.10 17.78
CA ASP A 198 -3.16 8.72 17.36
C ASP A 198 -4.05 8.30 16.18
N THR A 199 -4.84 9.25 15.64
CA THR A 199 -5.75 9.01 14.51
C THR A 199 -5.09 9.41 13.21
N VAL A 200 -5.11 8.50 12.24
CA VAL A 200 -4.72 8.79 10.86
C VAL A 200 -5.97 9.09 10.07
N LEU A 201 -6.01 10.25 9.44
CA LEU A 201 -7.05 10.65 8.49
C LEU A 201 -6.49 10.55 7.09
N LEU A 202 -7.05 9.69 6.26
CA LEU A 202 -6.67 9.51 4.87
C LEU A 202 -7.85 9.89 3.98
N VAL A 203 -7.71 10.99 3.23
CA VAL A 203 -8.66 11.36 2.18
C VAL A 203 -8.10 10.85 0.87
N TYR A 204 -8.73 9.87 0.24
CA TYR A 204 -8.17 9.22 -0.95
C TYR A 204 -9.21 8.90 -2.00
N ARG A 205 -8.73 8.68 -3.22
CA ARG A 205 -9.45 8.05 -4.33
C ARG A 205 -8.60 6.96 -4.94
N VAL A 206 -9.26 6.01 -5.59
CA VAL A 206 -8.58 4.94 -6.30
C VAL A 206 -8.52 5.28 -7.78
N LEU A 207 -7.32 5.17 -8.35
CA LEU A 207 -7.02 5.36 -9.75
C LEU A 207 -6.69 4.00 -10.38
N THR A 208 -7.25 3.75 -11.55
CA THR A 208 -6.97 2.58 -12.38
C THR A 208 -6.11 2.96 -13.57
N PHE A 209 -5.38 1.99 -14.09
CA PHE A 209 -4.53 2.17 -15.26
C PHE A 209 -5.39 2.34 -16.51
N PRO A 210 -5.01 3.24 -17.44
CA PRO A 210 -5.77 3.43 -18.66
C PRO A 210 -5.71 2.16 -19.51
N PRO A 211 -6.79 1.84 -20.25
CA PRO A 211 -6.92 0.57 -20.97
C PRO A 211 -5.86 0.36 -22.07
N GLY A 212 -5.10 1.39 -22.45
CA GLY A 212 -4.02 1.32 -23.45
C GLY A 212 -2.58 1.24 -22.90
N ASN A 213 -2.32 1.57 -21.63
CA ASN A 213 -0.99 1.36 -21.01
C ASN A 213 -0.85 0.00 -20.32
N ALA A 214 -1.96 -0.73 -20.26
CA ALA A 214 -1.93 -2.16 -20.14
C ALA A 214 -1.06 -2.71 -21.29
N GLY A 215 0.21 -2.98 -21.00
CA GLY A 215 0.82 -4.17 -21.56
C GLY A 215 -0.06 -5.32 -21.08
N CYS A 216 -1.12 -5.60 -21.84
CA CYS A 216 -2.25 -6.45 -21.47
C CYS A 216 -3.06 -5.88 -20.27
N GLY A 217 -4.40 -5.87 -20.34
CA GLY A 217 -5.24 -5.74 -19.14
C GLY A 217 -6.03 -4.46 -18.96
N GLY A 218 -7.00 -4.20 -19.83
CA GLY A 218 -8.00 -3.14 -19.63
C GLY A 218 -9.26 -3.36 -20.45
N GLY A 219 -10.06 -4.37 -20.09
CA GLY A 219 -11.42 -4.55 -20.62
C GLY A 219 -11.66 -5.92 -21.23
N GLY A 220 -11.99 -6.90 -20.39
CA GLY A 220 -12.53 -8.20 -20.82
C GLY A 220 -11.50 -9.15 -21.44
N SER A 221 -11.28 -10.28 -20.79
CA SER A 221 -10.64 -11.46 -21.39
C SER A 221 -9.13 -11.33 -21.68
N GLU A 222 -8.31 -11.23 -20.62
CA GLU A 222 -7.12 -12.06 -20.36
C GLU A 222 -6.34 -11.42 -19.20
N ALA A 223 -6.21 -12.17 -18.10
CA ALA A 223 -5.55 -11.70 -16.89
C ALA A 223 -4.06 -11.44 -17.18
N THR A 224 -3.66 -10.18 -17.17
CA THR A 224 -2.25 -9.80 -17.18
C THR A 224 -1.58 -10.46 -16.00
N SER A 225 -0.68 -11.41 -16.25
CA SER A 225 -0.05 -12.22 -15.22
C SER A 225 1.11 -11.52 -14.50
N THR A 226 1.39 -10.27 -14.89
CA THR A 226 2.55 -9.49 -14.45
C THR A 226 2.18 -8.03 -14.16
N PRO A 227 2.62 -7.43 -13.04
CA PRO A 227 2.46 -5.99 -12.79
C PRO A 227 3.13 -5.13 -13.86
N THR A 228 2.61 -3.92 -14.11
CA THR A 228 3.21 -3.01 -15.10
C THR A 228 4.60 -2.56 -14.67
N SER A 229 5.58 -2.58 -15.59
CA SER A 229 6.96 -2.18 -15.28
C SER A 229 7.15 -0.68 -15.15
N TYR A 230 6.24 0.12 -15.71
CA TYR A 230 6.27 1.57 -15.74
C TYR A 230 4.95 2.17 -15.27
N LEU A 231 4.99 3.39 -14.73
CA LEU A 231 3.79 4.12 -14.34
C LEU A 231 3.34 5.06 -15.47
N PRO A 232 2.07 5.00 -15.91
CA PRO A 232 1.51 6.00 -16.82
C PRO A 232 1.69 7.42 -16.24
N PRO A 233 1.67 8.47 -17.08
CA PRO A 233 1.47 9.82 -16.58
C PRO A 233 0.21 9.89 -15.71
N LEU A 234 0.28 10.60 -14.59
CA LEU A 234 -0.82 10.67 -13.60
C LEU A 234 -2.11 11.20 -14.24
N ASP A 235 -2.01 12.17 -15.14
CA ASP A 235 -3.14 12.77 -15.88
C ASP A 235 -3.88 11.78 -16.79
N LYS A 236 -3.23 10.67 -17.17
CA LYS A 236 -3.84 9.61 -17.99
C LYS A 236 -4.48 8.52 -17.15
N MET A 237 -4.33 8.55 -15.83
CA MET A 237 -4.97 7.58 -14.94
C MET A 237 -6.47 7.84 -14.86
N VAL A 238 -7.27 6.77 -14.74
CA VAL A 238 -8.73 6.87 -14.73
C VAL A 238 -9.23 6.67 -13.31
N PRO A 239 -10.05 7.57 -12.74
CA PRO A 239 -10.68 7.33 -11.45
C PRO A 239 -11.57 6.07 -11.48
N LEU A 240 -11.48 5.23 -10.44
CA LEU A 240 -12.34 4.05 -10.32
C LEU A 240 -13.83 4.43 -10.26
N ASP A 241 -14.13 5.52 -9.55
CA ASP A 241 -15.46 6.12 -9.50
C ASP A 241 -15.52 7.32 -10.45
N SER A 242 -16.41 7.23 -11.46
CA SER A 242 -16.62 8.28 -12.45
C SER A 242 -17.18 9.57 -11.85
N SER A 243 -17.75 9.52 -10.64
CA SER A 243 -18.18 10.71 -9.90
C SER A 243 -17.00 11.57 -9.41
N GLY A 244 -15.80 10.99 -9.36
CA GLY A 244 -14.61 11.63 -8.80
C GLY A 244 -14.66 11.84 -7.28
N ALA A 245 -15.59 11.20 -6.58
CA ALA A 245 -15.68 11.28 -5.14
C ALA A 245 -14.43 10.74 -4.45
N TYR A 246 -14.12 11.33 -3.30
CA TYR A 246 -13.07 10.90 -2.41
C TYR A 246 -13.68 10.15 -1.23
N VAL A 247 -12.90 9.25 -0.64
CA VAL A 247 -13.22 8.55 0.59
C VAL A 247 -12.35 9.13 1.69
N LEU A 248 -12.97 9.66 2.74
CA LEU A 248 -12.29 9.96 3.99
C LEU A 248 -12.32 8.71 4.87
N GLN A 249 -11.15 8.21 5.23
CA GLN A 249 -10.96 7.12 6.18
C GLN A 249 -10.29 7.68 7.44
N ALA A 250 -10.94 7.51 8.58
CA ALA A 250 -10.35 7.76 9.89
C ALA A 250 -9.98 6.42 10.53
N SER A 251 -8.71 6.22 10.85
CA SER A 251 -8.23 4.98 11.43
C SER A 251 -7.36 5.16 12.67
N ILE A 252 -7.48 4.22 13.61
CA ILE A 252 -6.59 4.08 14.77
C ILE A 252 -6.08 2.64 14.78
N THR A 253 -4.75 2.47 14.81
CA THR A 253 -4.13 1.14 14.88
C THR A 253 -3.65 0.85 16.31
N VAL A 254 -4.29 -0.12 16.95
CA VAL A 254 -3.96 -0.59 18.30
C VAL A 254 -3.02 -1.78 18.20
N LYS A 255 -1.81 -1.66 18.77
CA LYS A 255 -0.79 -2.72 18.72
C LYS A 255 -1.17 -3.92 19.59
N GLU A 256 -1.71 -3.67 20.77
CA GLU A 256 -2.06 -4.67 21.77
C GLU A 256 -3.57 -4.93 21.78
N SER A 257 -4.04 -5.80 20.88
CA SER A 257 -5.45 -6.19 20.78
C SER A 257 -5.98 -6.93 22.01
N GLY A 258 -5.09 -7.49 22.83
CA GLY A 258 -5.45 -8.28 24.01
C GLY A 258 -6.05 -7.47 25.16
N ASN A 259 -5.90 -6.14 25.14
CA ASN A 259 -6.44 -5.26 26.18
C ASN A 259 -7.78 -4.63 25.71
N PRO A 260 -8.94 -5.09 26.23
CA PRO A 260 -10.24 -4.59 25.81
C PRO A 260 -10.49 -3.13 26.22
N ASP A 261 -9.83 -2.64 27.27
CA ASP A 261 -10.00 -1.26 27.73
C ASP A 261 -9.34 -0.28 26.77
N MET A 262 -8.19 -0.65 26.20
CA MET A 262 -7.54 0.13 25.13
C MET A 262 -8.42 0.19 23.87
N LEU A 263 -9.05 -0.92 23.47
CA LEU A 263 -9.97 -0.93 22.33
C LEU A 263 -11.18 -0.02 22.57
N LYS A 264 -11.78 -0.07 23.76
CA LYS A 264 -12.90 0.80 24.13
C LYS A 264 -12.51 2.28 24.15
N ALA A 265 -11.37 2.62 24.75
CA ALA A 265 -10.88 4.00 24.82
C ALA A 265 -10.62 4.58 23.42
N ASN A 266 -9.96 3.82 22.53
CA ASN A 266 -9.72 4.25 21.16
C ASN A 266 -11.02 4.33 20.33
N SER A 267 -11.98 3.45 20.57
CA SER A 267 -13.32 3.54 19.97
C SER A 267 -14.05 4.81 20.39
N GLN A 268 -14.05 5.15 21.69
CA GLN A 268 -14.62 6.39 22.19
C GLN A 268 -13.94 7.64 21.60
N ARG A 269 -12.61 7.61 21.45
CA ARG A 269 -11.86 8.70 20.80
C ARG A 269 -12.29 8.89 19.34
N LEU A 270 -12.44 7.80 18.59
CA LEU A 270 -12.88 7.84 17.20
C LEU A 270 -14.33 8.35 17.07
N LEU A 271 -15.21 7.99 18.02
CA LEU A 271 -16.57 8.54 18.11
C LEU A 271 -16.59 10.03 18.49
N GLY A 272 -15.69 10.47 19.38
CA GLY A 272 -15.50 11.89 19.68
C GLY A 272 -15.03 12.68 18.46
N LEU A 273 -14.15 12.10 17.64
CA LEU A 273 -13.76 12.69 16.37
C LEU A 273 -14.93 12.77 15.38
N LYS A 274 -15.76 11.73 15.31
CA LYS A 274 -16.99 11.73 14.52
C LYS A 274 -17.93 12.88 14.90
N GLU A 275 -18.16 13.13 16.19
CA GLU A 275 -19.02 14.24 16.60
C GLU A 275 -18.39 15.61 16.27
N ARG A 276 -17.07 15.77 16.40
CA ARG A 276 -16.36 17.00 15.99
C ARG A 276 -16.47 17.27 14.49
N LEU A 277 -16.40 16.21 13.67
CA LEU A 277 -16.47 16.32 12.22
C LEU A 277 -17.89 16.32 11.65
N LYS A 278 -18.92 16.12 12.47
CA LYS A 278 -20.32 15.97 12.03
C LYS A 278 -20.86 17.15 11.22
N SER A 279 -20.38 18.37 11.48
CA SER A 279 -20.76 19.57 10.72
C SER A 279 -20.14 19.62 9.33
N VAL A 280 -19.04 18.92 9.13
CA VAL A 280 -18.24 18.90 7.90
C VAL A 280 -18.55 17.67 7.07
N VAL A 281 -18.50 16.49 7.70
CA VAL A 281 -18.60 15.20 7.04
C VAL A 281 -19.19 14.15 7.99
N LYS A 282 -20.07 13.31 7.44
CA LYS A 282 -20.75 12.27 8.21
C LYS A 282 -19.92 10.99 8.23
N LEU A 283 -19.14 10.79 9.29
CA LEU A 283 -18.38 9.55 9.51
C LEU A 283 -19.31 8.40 9.95
N GLU A 284 -19.23 7.28 9.23
CA GLU A 284 -20.03 6.08 9.45
C GLU A 284 -19.17 4.82 9.47
N PRO A 285 -19.57 3.77 10.22
CA PRO A 285 -18.94 2.47 10.10
C PRO A 285 -19.17 1.93 8.68
N ALA A 286 -18.15 1.31 8.09
CA ALA A 286 -18.28 0.66 6.81
C ALA A 286 -19.12 -0.61 6.91
N ASP A 287 -19.83 -0.91 5.83
CA ASP A 287 -20.46 -2.20 5.66
C ASP A 287 -19.40 -3.33 5.67
N ARG A 288 -19.71 -4.39 6.40
CA ARG A 288 -18.78 -5.50 6.66
C ARG A 288 -18.43 -6.25 5.39
N LEU A 289 -19.41 -6.45 4.49
CA LEU A 289 -19.20 -7.19 3.25
C LEU A 289 -18.36 -6.38 2.26
N SER A 290 -18.52 -5.06 2.27
CA SER A 290 -17.74 -4.13 1.45
C SER A 290 -16.23 -4.14 1.78
N LEU A 291 -15.85 -4.59 2.97
CA LEU A 291 -14.45 -4.74 3.41
C LEU A 291 -13.97 -6.20 3.45
N ASP A 292 -14.77 -7.14 2.96
CA ASP A 292 -14.41 -8.55 2.93
C ASP A 292 -13.45 -8.84 1.78
N THR A 293 -12.19 -9.12 2.12
CA THR A 293 -11.12 -9.46 1.18
C THR A 293 -11.31 -10.82 0.49
N ARG A 294 -12.44 -11.51 0.68
CA ARG A 294 -12.81 -12.74 -0.03
C ARG A 294 -13.76 -12.54 -1.20
N VAL A 295 -14.45 -11.41 -1.24
CA VAL A 295 -15.52 -11.16 -2.21
C VAL A 295 -14.91 -10.70 -3.55
N LYS A 296 -15.48 -11.19 -4.65
CA LYS A 296 -15.09 -10.87 -6.03
C LYS A 296 -15.82 -9.63 -6.52
#